data_AF-A0A8H7HQ93-F1
#
_entry.id   AF-A0A8H7HQ93-F1
#
_cell.length_a   1.000
_cell.length_b   1.000
_cell.length_c   1.000
_cell.angle_alpha   90.00
_cell.angle_beta   90.00
_cell.angle_gamma   90.00
#
_symmetry.space_group_name_H-M   'P 1'
#
loop_
_entity.id
_entity.type
_entity.pdbx_description
1 polymer ?
#
loop_
_entity_poly.entity_id
_entity_poly.type
_entity_poly.pdbx_seq_one_letter_code
_entity_poly.pdbx_strand_id
1 'polypeptide(L)'
;MAVTAAAPSQAHLDVALGKIKTEGVSQEESDQFVQGLINELDKDSDQGQLAKNVSEVAEWANDVDESFSKVTYGLKDMNDRYGITFPPLRTFLSEWEGYNQRWATHLSLSRDVASQQAAILQRFDKVFLEIVKSIKTDQDREDAIVELESFANEDNSEPERMAEGFRTLKDDIEDFVVRFDAWVQTTSTELKQQAQELQKVIENLRVEIQELDIRIMEATAALLGSAAAIETFVGLVGVIVSGTILALALAQRVDKTITLSNKRKELAEVNRQQEALAHVKTAFDGLKPDIALICQKLSLFGEIWSSVQAQTRAFQETLKGGMEAISNLRFKKEIELAQKLCTPLRNGLEKYATLLENRK
;
A
#
# COMPACT_ATOMS: atom_id res chain seq x y z
N MET A 1 -4.96 40.81 -28.61
CA MET A 1 -4.00 40.07 -27.76
C MET A 1 -4.32 40.42 -26.32
N ALA A 2 -5.12 39.57 -25.68
CA ALA A 2 -5.48 39.74 -24.27
C ALA A 2 -4.44 38.97 -23.44
N VAL A 3 -3.79 39.68 -22.53
CA VAL A 3 -2.91 39.07 -21.52
C VAL A 3 -3.82 38.44 -20.47
N THR A 4 -3.97 37.13 -20.52
CA THR A 4 -4.51 36.33 -19.42
C THR A 4 -3.55 36.43 -18.25
N ALA A 5 -3.97 37.08 -17.17
CA ALA A 5 -3.25 37.06 -15.91
C ALA A 5 -3.28 35.62 -15.35
N ALA A 6 -2.10 35.08 -15.03
CA ALA A 6 -1.94 33.77 -14.43
C ALA A 6 -2.49 33.76 -12.99
N ALA A 7 -3.17 32.68 -12.63
CA ALA A 7 -3.63 32.41 -11.26
C ALA A 7 -2.47 32.46 -10.26
N PRO A 8 -2.69 32.89 -9.00
CA PRO A 8 -1.71 32.69 -7.95
C PRO A 8 -1.52 31.17 -7.79
N SER A 9 -0.34 30.67 -8.13
CA SER A 9 -0.05 29.24 -8.13
C SER A 9 -0.06 28.68 -6.70
N GLN A 10 -0.24 27.36 -6.55
CA GLN A 10 0.01 26.59 -5.32
C GLN A 10 1.28 27.07 -4.59
N ALA A 11 2.29 27.51 -5.35
CA ALA A 11 3.54 28.06 -4.85
C ALA A 11 3.36 29.33 -3.98
N HIS A 12 2.36 30.18 -4.21
CA HIS A 12 2.09 31.32 -3.31
C HIS A 12 1.53 30.87 -1.95
N LEU A 13 0.65 29.87 -1.95
CA LEU A 13 0.12 29.24 -0.73
C LEU A 13 1.23 28.50 0.03
N ASP A 14 2.05 27.74 -0.67
CA ASP A 14 3.17 26.98 -0.09
C ASP A 14 4.27 27.90 0.45
N VAL A 15 4.58 29.01 -0.24
CA VAL A 15 5.53 30.03 0.23
C VAL A 15 4.99 30.76 1.45
N ALA A 16 3.70 31.11 1.48
CA ALA A 16 3.09 31.76 2.64
C ALA A 16 3.03 30.81 3.86
N LEU A 17 2.61 29.56 3.67
CA LEU A 17 2.61 28.52 4.70
C LEU A 17 4.02 28.17 5.19
N GLY A 18 5.01 28.19 4.29
CA GLY A 18 6.43 28.03 4.60
C GLY A 18 6.96 29.16 5.49
N LYS A 19 6.69 30.42 5.13
CA LYS A 19 7.07 31.61 5.92
C LYS A 19 6.41 31.64 7.30
N ILE A 20 5.13 31.28 7.38
CA ILE A 20 4.37 31.16 8.63
C ILE A 20 5.03 30.15 9.58
N LYS A 21 5.54 29.03 9.05
CA LYS A 21 6.22 27.99 9.83
C LYS A 21 7.61 28.38 10.35
N THR A 22 8.34 29.26 9.65
CA THR A 22 9.77 29.48 9.94
C THR A 22 10.11 30.82 10.59
N GLU A 23 9.38 31.91 10.31
CA GLU A 23 9.85 33.26 10.63
C GLU A 23 8.97 34.00 11.66
N GLY A 24 7.73 33.54 11.87
CA GLY A 24 6.73 34.31 12.61
C GLY A 24 6.30 35.53 11.79
N VAL A 25 5.00 35.67 11.56
CA VAL A 25 4.45 36.70 10.66
C VAL A 25 4.18 37.97 11.44
N SER A 26 4.58 39.13 10.91
CA SER A 26 4.18 40.42 11.48
C SER A 26 2.66 40.61 11.37
N GLN A 27 2.07 41.43 12.24
CA GLN A 27 0.62 41.61 12.26
C GLN A 27 0.06 42.15 10.92
N GLU A 28 0.79 43.05 10.26
CA GLU A 28 0.43 43.59 8.95
C GLU A 28 0.49 42.55 7.81
N GLU A 29 1.50 41.67 7.81
CA GLU A 29 1.63 40.60 6.82
C GLU A 29 0.53 39.54 6.99
N SER A 30 0.15 39.25 8.24
CA SER A 30 -0.98 38.37 8.55
C SER A 30 -2.29 38.97 8.08
N ASP A 31 -2.53 40.26 8.32
CA ASP A 31 -3.76 40.95 7.91
C ASP A 31 -3.88 41.05 6.38
N GLN A 32 -2.76 41.26 5.67
CA GLN A 32 -2.72 41.25 4.20
C GLN A 32 -2.97 39.86 3.63
N PHE A 33 -2.42 38.81 4.27
CA PHE A 33 -2.66 37.43 3.88
C PHE A 33 -4.13 37.02 4.04
N VAL A 34 -4.73 37.30 5.21
CA VAL A 34 -6.16 37.04 5.48
C VAL A 34 -7.04 37.80 4.48
N GLN A 35 -6.76 39.09 4.23
CA GLN A 35 -7.51 39.86 3.23
C GLN A 35 -7.30 39.33 1.81
N GLY A 36 -6.11 38.87 1.46
CA GLY A 36 -5.80 38.24 0.18
C GLY A 36 -6.62 36.98 -0.06
N LEU A 37 -6.73 36.12 0.96
CA LEU A 37 -7.57 34.91 0.92
C LEU A 37 -9.07 35.25 0.83
N ILE A 38 -9.55 36.21 1.61
CA ILE A 38 -10.95 36.69 1.52
C ILE A 38 -11.25 37.17 0.10
N ASN A 39 -10.37 38.00 -0.46
CA ASN A 39 -10.53 38.53 -1.82
C ASN A 39 -10.46 37.43 -2.87
N GLU A 40 -9.67 36.38 -2.68
CA GLU A 40 -9.60 35.25 -3.60
C GLU A 40 -10.87 34.40 -3.52
N LEU A 41 -11.36 34.11 -2.31
CA LEU A 41 -12.66 33.45 -2.09
C LEU A 41 -13.83 34.28 -2.64
N ASP A 42 -13.73 35.62 -2.63
CA ASP A 42 -14.72 36.52 -3.22
C ASP A 42 -14.65 36.59 -4.74
N LYS A 43 -13.45 36.46 -5.34
CA LYS A 43 -13.30 36.30 -6.80
C LYS A 43 -13.84 34.95 -7.26
N ASP A 44 -13.69 33.94 -6.42
CA ASP A 44 -14.31 32.62 -6.54
C ASP A 44 -15.81 32.69 -6.14
N SER A 45 -16.50 33.77 -6.55
CA SER A 45 -17.95 33.97 -6.40
C SER A 45 -18.78 32.85 -7.00
N ASP A 46 -18.17 32.04 -7.87
CA ASP A 46 -18.60 30.67 -8.10
C ASP A 46 -18.04 29.82 -6.96
N GLN A 47 -18.91 29.38 -6.04
CA GLN A 47 -18.65 28.38 -4.97
C GLN A 47 -18.03 27.05 -5.46
N GLY A 48 -17.50 26.99 -6.68
CA GLY A 48 -17.07 25.86 -7.46
C GLY A 48 -15.70 25.34 -7.11
N GLN A 49 -14.60 26.12 -7.04
CA GLN A 49 -13.28 25.49 -7.06
C GLN A 49 -12.93 24.74 -5.77
N LEU A 50 -13.13 25.34 -4.59
CA LEU A 50 -12.87 24.65 -3.31
C LEU A 50 -13.83 23.46 -3.09
N ALA A 51 -15.14 23.64 -3.35
CA ALA A 51 -16.11 22.54 -3.24
C ALA A 51 -15.87 21.46 -4.31
N LYS A 52 -15.37 21.82 -5.49
CA LYS A 52 -14.95 20.91 -6.56
C LYS A 52 -13.74 20.11 -6.12
N ASN A 53 -12.71 20.76 -5.58
CA ASN A 53 -11.52 20.11 -5.04
C ASN A 53 -11.90 19.11 -3.93
N VAL A 54 -12.84 19.44 -3.03
CA VAL A 54 -13.36 18.49 -2.03
C VAL A 54 -14.17 17.36 -2.68
N SER A 55 -14.90 17.65 -3.76
CA SER A 55 -15.62 16.60 -4.50
C SER A 55 -14.71 15.68 -5.34
N GLU A 56 -13.55 16.17 -5.78
CA GLU A 56 -12.51 15.36 -6.42
C GLU A 56 -11.95 14.31 -5.44
N VAL A 57 -11.99 14.56 -4.13
CA VAL A 57 -11.65 13.56 -3.09
C VAL A 57 -12.62 12.37 -3.12
N ALA A 58 -13.90 12.60 -3.44
CA ALA A 58 -14.85 11.50 -3.63
C ALA A 58 -14.48 10.68 -4.87
N GLU A 59 -14.05 11.33 -5.96
CA GLU A 59 -13.57 10.63 -7.15
C GLU A 59 -12.34 9.78 -6.84
N TRP A 60 -11.39 10.28 -6.03
CA TRP A 60 -10.23 9.50 -5.61
C TRP A 60 -10.60 8.22 -4.85
N ALA A 61 -11.66 8.25 -4.06
CA ALA A 61 -12.12 7.04 -3.42
C ALA A 61 -12.57 5.98 -4.46
N ASN A 62 -13.03 6.38 -5.67
CA ASN A 62 -13.44 5.42 -6.71
C ASN A 62 -12.18 4.81 -7.32
N ASP A 63 -11.17 5.66 -7.58
CA ASP A 63 -9.88 5.22 -8.09
C ASP A 63 -9.24 4.20 -7.13
N VAL A 64 -9.29 4.47 -5.82
CA VAL A 64 -8.79 3.56 -4.79
C VAL A 64 -9.57 2.25 -4.76
N ASP A 65 -10.91 2.27 -4.82
CA ASP A 65 -11.74 1.06 -4.89
C ASP A 65 -11.42 0.22 -6.15
N GLU A 66 -11.26 0.88 -7.30
CA GLU A 66 -10.92 0.24 -8.56
C GLU A 66 -9.52 -0.40 -8.48
N SER A 67 -8.53 0.32 -7.96
CA SER A 67 -7.18 -0.20 -7.78
C SER A 67 -7.13 -1.34 -6.76
N PHE A 68 -7.84 -1.26 -5.62
CA PHE A 68 -7.97 -2.39 -4.69
C PHE A 68 -8.55 -3.61 -5.40
N SER A 69 -9.60 -3.43 -6.19
CA SER A 69 -10.23 -4.50 -6.95
C SER A 69 -9.25 -5.14 -7.94
N LYS A 70 -8.52 -4.34 -8.73
CA LYS A 70 -7.49 -4.83 -9.67
C LYS A 70 -6.42 -5.63 -8.96
N VAL A 71 -5.89 -5.13 -7.85
CA VAL A 71 -4.86 -5.84 -7.07
C VAL A 71 -5.42 -7.14 -6.47
N THR A 72 -6.63 -7.11 -5.89
CA THR A 72 -7.28 -8.31 -5.36
C THR A 72 -7.48 -9.37 -6.45
N TYR A 73 -7.97 -8.99 -7.63
CA TYR A 73 -8.10 -9.92 -8.75
C TYR A 73 -6.76 -10.46 -9.23
N GLY A 74 -5.72 -9.63 -9.31
CA GLY A 74 -4.38 -10.04 -9.69
C GLY A 74 -3.76 -11.03 -8.69
N LEU A 75 -3.85 -10.74 -7.38
CA LEU A 75 -3.39 -11.64 -6.32
C LEU A 75 -4.17 -12.96 -6.32
N LYS A 76 -5.48 -12.90 -6.55
CA LYS A 76 -6.33 -14.09 -6.67
C LYS A 76 -5.94 -14.96 -7.87
N ASP A 77 -5.76 -14.38 -9.06
CA ASP A 77 -5.31 -15.12 -10.25
C ASP A 77 -3.96 -15.79 -10.00
N MET A 78 -3.01 -15.11 -9.34
CA MET A 78 -1.74 -15.71 -8.95
C MET A 78 -1.91 -16.88 -7.98
N ASN A 79 -2.74 -16.73 -6.95
CA ASN A 79 -3.03 -17.79 -5.99
C ASN A 79 -3.75 -18.99 -6.66
N ASP A 80 -4.71 -18.74 -7.54
CA ASP A 80 -5.46 -19.80 -8.22
C ASP A 80 -4.55 -20.61 -9.17
N ARG A 81 -3.61 -19.95 -9.85
CA ARG A 81 -2.67 -20.61 -10.76
C ARG A 81 -1.50 -21.28 -10.05
N TYR A 82 -0.97 -20.64 -9.01
CA TYR A 82 0.31 -21.02 -8.42
C TYR A 82 0.27 -21.31 -6.92
N GLY A 83 -0.86 -21.14 -6.24
CA GLY A 83 -0.96 -21.29 -4.78
C GLY A 83 -0.70 -22.70 -4.27
N ILE A 84 -0.88 -23.74 -5.10
CA ILE A 84 -0.45 -25.10 -4.76
C ILE A 84 1.08 -25.20 -4.74
N THR A 85 1.74 -24.60 -5.73
CA THR A 85 3.20 -24.57 -5.86
C THR A 85 3.84 -23.64 -4.83
N PHE A 86 3.17 -22.51 -4.54
CA PHE A 86 3.62 -21.47 -3.64
C PHE A 86 2.54 -21.17 -2.58
N PRO A 87 2.40 -22.01 -1.54
CA PRO A 87 1.41 -21.82 -0.49
C PRO A 87 1.39 -20.43 0.18
N PRO A 88 2.52 -19.70 0.35
CA PRO A 88 2.49 -18.35 0.90
C PRO A 88 1.62 -17.34 0.14
N LEU A 89 1.34 -17.56 -1.15
CA LEU A 89 0.45 -16.68 -1.94
C LEU A 89 -0.95 -16.55 -1.31
N ARG A 90 -1.44 -17.61 -0.68
CA ARG A 90 -2.74 -17.59 0.02
C ARG A 90 -2.72 -16.63 1.21
N THR A 91 -1.62 -16.58 1.94
CA THR A 91 -1.45 -15.67 3.07
C THR A 91 -1.39 -14.22 2.60
N PHE A 92 -0.63 -13.94 1.54
CA PHE A 92 -0.57 -12.59 0.95
C PHE A 92 -1.94 -12.13 0.42
N LEU A 93 -2.71 -13.02 -0.23
CA LEU A 93 -4.07 -12.71 -0.66
C LEU A 93 -4.99 -12.37 0.53
N SER A 94 -4.98 -13.21 1.57
CA SER A 94 -5.81 -12.99 2.76
C SER A 94 -5.44 -11.70 3.50
N GLU A 95 -4.15 -11.35 3.53
CA GLU A 95 -3.68 -10.11 4.12
C GLU A 95 -4.17 -8.88 3.33
N TRP A 96 -4.07 -8.94 2.00
CA TRP A 96 -4.58 -7.90 1.11
C TRP A 96 -6.08 -7.69 1.23
N GLU A 97 -6.86 -8.78 1.33
CA GLU A 97 -8.31 -8.71 1.58
C GLU A 97 -8.62 -7.98 2.90
N GLY A 98 -7.79 -8.16 3.92
CA GLY A 98 -7.87 -7.41 5.18
C GLY A 98 -7.61 -5.91 5.01
N TYR A 99 -6.65 -5.53 4.18
CA TYR A 99 -6.41 -4.11 3.84
C TYR A 99 -7.60 -3.48 3.12
N ASN A 100 -8.20 -4.20 2.16
CA ASN A 100 -9.40 -3.73 1.46
C ASN A 100 -10.58 -3.53 2.43
N GLN A 101 -10.78 -4.45 3.39
CA GLN A 101 -11.81 -4.30 4.40
C GLN A 101 -11.56 -3.08 5.32
N ARG A 102 -10.30 -2.85 5.71
CA ARG A 102 -9.91 -1.67 6.48
C ARG A 102 -10.13 -0.38 5.71
N TRP A 103 -9.79 -0.36 4.42
CA TRP A 103 -10.09 0.77 3.54
C TRP A 103 -11.58 1.10 3.54
N ALA A 104 -12.46 0.11 3.30
CA ALA A 104 -13.91 0.32 3.31
C ALA A 104 -14.40 0.85 4.68
N THR A 105 -13.82 0.36 5.77
CA THR A 105 -14.12 0.83 7.13
C THR A 105 -13.71 2.28 7.32
N HIS A 106 -12.47 2.65 6.95
CA HIS A 106 -11.98 4.02 7.06
C HIS A 106 -12.74 4.98 6.15
N LEU A 107 -13.14 4.54 4.95
CA LEU A 107 -13.95 5.33 4.03
C LEU A 107 -15.35 5.61 4.60
N SER A 108 -16.00 4.60 5.19
CA SER A 108 -17.29 4.79 5.88
C SER A 108 -17.16 5.76 7.05
N LEU A 109 -16.13 5.60 7.89
CA LEU A 109 -15.87 6.53 8.99
C LEU A 109 -15.59 7.95 8.45
N SER A 110 -14.86 8.06 7.35
CA SER A 110 -14.57 9.34 6.69
C SER A 110 -15.83 10.07 6.24
N ARG A 111 -16.80 9.35 5.69
CA ARG A 111 -18.12 9.89 5.36
C ARG A 111 -18.86 10.41 6.60
N ASP A 112 -18.84 9.63 7.68
CA ASP A 112 -19.58 9.96 8.90
C ASP A 112 -18.98 11.20 9.57
N VAL A 113 -17.64 11.27 9.64
CA VAL A 113 -16.93 12.46 10.14
C VAL A 113 -17.13 13.66 9.21
N ALA A 114 -17.15 13.47 7.88
CA ALA A 114 -17.45 14.56 6.95
C ALA A 114 -18.83 15.16 7.23
N SER A 115 -19.84 14.31 7.49
CA SER A 115 -21.20 14.74 7.83
C SER A 115 -21.24 15.46 9.18
N GLN A 116 -20.53 14.95 10.19
CA GLN A 116 -20.41 15.61 11.49
C GLN A 116 -19.72 16.97 11.37
N GLN A 117 -18.59 17.05 10.65
CA GLN A 117 -17.86 18.30 10.43
C GLN A 117 -18.69 19.30 9.64
N ALA A 118 -19.46 18.86 8.64
CA ALA A 118 -20.43 19.72 7.95
C ALA A 118 -21.46 20.32 8.92
N ALA A 119 -22.00 19.53 9.85
CA ALA A 119 -22.92 19.99 10.87
C ALA A 119 -22.26 20.95 11.88
N ILE A 120 -21.01 20.67 12.29
CA ILE A 120 -20.19 21.53 13.15
C ILE A 120 -19.96 22.87 12.47
N LEU A 121 -19.53 22.89 11.21
CA LEU A 121 -19.33 24.10 10.41
C LEU A 121 -20.63 24.89 10.24
N GLN A 122 -21.77 24.21 10.05
CA GLN A 122 -23.07 24.88 9.98
C GLN A 122 -23.46 25.52 11.32
N ARG A 123 -23.31 24.82 12.44
CA ARG A 123 -23.62 25.37 13.77
C ARG A 123 -22.66 26.50 14.10
N PHE A 124 -21.40 26.36 13.72
CA PHE A 124 -20.38 27.39 13.81
C PHE A 124 -20.79 28.67 13.09
N ASP A 125 -21.13 28.56 11.79
CA ASP A 125 -21.57 29.69 10.99
C ASP A 125 -22.87 30.35 11.49
N LYS A 126 -23.89 29.54 11.81
CA LYS A 126 -25.24 30.04 12.11
C LYS A 126 -25.48 30.42 13.56
N VAL A 127 -24.72 29.85 14.50
CA VAL A 127 -24.95 30.06 15.94
C VAL A 127 -23.82 30.89 16.51
N PHE A 128 -22.60 30.37 16.44
CA PHE A 128 -21.47 30.98 17.14
C PHE A 128 -21.02 32.31 16.52
N LEU A 129 -20.98 32.40 15.19
CA LEU A 129 -20.64 33.65 14.53
C LEU A 129 -21.76 34.70 14.63
N GLU A 130 -23.02 34.28 14.65
CA GLU A 130 -24.16 35.16 14.96
C GLU A 130 -24.08 35.68 16.39
N ILE A 131 -23.79 34.81 17.38
CA ILE A 131 -23.58 35.21 18.78
C ILE A 131 -22.49 36.28 18.85
N VAL A 132 -21.32 36.05 18.25
CA VAL A 132 -20.21 37.02 18.25
C VAL A 132 -20.59 38.34 17.59
N LYS A 133 -21.34 38.30 16.48
CA LYS A 133 -21.84 39.51 15.79
C LYS A 133 -22.88 40.27 16.62
N SER A 134 -23.61 39.59 17.49
CA SER A 134 -24.70 40.15 18.27
C SER A 134 -24.27 40.78 19.61
N ILE A 135 -23.00 40.62 20.01
CA ILE A 135 -22.44 41.18 21.26
C ILE A 135 -22.60 42.70 21.28
N LYS A 136 -23.35 43.23 22.26
CA LYS A 136 -23.54 44.67 22.48
C LYS A 136 -23.13 45.12 23.88
N THR A 137 -23.13 44.19 24.82
CA THR A 137 -22.84 44.43 26.24
C THR A 137 -21.78 43.46 26.75
N ASP A 138 -21.22 43.75 27.93
CA ASP A 138 -20.26 42.86 28.58
C ASP A 138 -20.89 41.53 29.02
N GLN A 139 -22.20 41.51 29.31
CA GLN A 139 -22.91 40.26 29.60
C GLN A 139 -23.05 39.39 28.34
N ASP A 140 -23.43 39.99 27.19
CA ASP A 140 -23.52 39.24 25.92
C ASP A 140 -22.18 38.58 25.57
N ARG A 141 -21.09 39.26 25.90
CA ARG A 141 -19.73 38.73 25.77
C ARG A 141 -19.48 37.55 26.71
N GLU A 142 -19.81 37.67 27.99
CA GLU A 142 -19.62 36.58 28.96
C GLU A 142 -20.44 35.34 28.57
N ASP A 143 -21.68 35.53 28.13
CA ASP A 143 -22.54 34.46 27.65
C ASP A 143 -21.96 33.83 26.37
N ALA A 144 -21.46 34.66 25.42
CA ALA A 144 -20.78 34.16 24.23
C ALA A 144 -19.53 33.34 24.55
N ILE A 145 -18.75 33.73 25.56
CA ILE A 145 -17.56 32.99 26.00
C ILE A 145 -17.96 31.61 26.51
N VAL A 146 -18.99 31.51 27.36
CA VAL A 146 -19.45 30.22 27.91
C VAL A 146 -19.89 29.29 26.79
N GLU A 147 -20.67 29.78 25.83
CA GLU A 147 -21.14 29.00 24.68
C GLU A 147 -19.99 28.56 23.77
N LEU A 148 -19.06 29.47 23.44
CA LEU A 148 -17.88 29.17 22.63
C LEU A 148 -16.94 28.17 23.33
N GLU A 149 -16.78 28.27 24.65
CA GLU A 149 -15.96 27.36 25.44
C GLU A 149 -16.59 25.95 25.48
N SER A 150 -17.91 25.86 25.64
CA SER A 150 -18.63 24.58 25.54
C SER A 150 -18.41 23.92 24.18
N PHE A 151 -18.52 24.68 23.09
CA PHE A 151 -18.28 24.19 21.73
C PHE A 151 -16.81 23.80 21.49
N ALA A 152 -15.86 24.57 22.01
CA ALA A 152 -14.44 24.28 21.89
C ALA A 152 -14.01 23.02 22.65
N ASN A 153 -14.76 22.64 23.68
CA ASN A 153 -14.51 21.44 24.49
C ASN A 153 -15.27 20.20 23.99
N GLU A 154 -16.05 20.30 22.91
CA GLU A 154 -16.67 19.12 22.30
C GLU A 154 -15.59 18.17 21.75
N ASP A 155 -15.81 16.86 21.91
CA ASP A 155 -14.90 15.84 21.43
C ASP A 155 -14.82 15.85 19.90
N ASN A 156 -13.65 16.23 19.39
CA ASN A 156 -13.31 16.28 17.98
C ASN A 156 -12.10 15.38 17.68
N SER A 157 -11.99 14.25 18.38
CA SER A 157 -10.89 13.28 18.18
C SER A 157 -11.06 12.38 16.95
N GLU A 158 -12.27 12.24 16.41
CA GLU A 158 -12.57 11.36 15.27
C GLU A 158 -11.78 11.69 13.97
N PRO A 159 -11.59 12.96 13.57
CA PRO A 159 -10.69 13.31 12.46
C PRO A 159 -9.23 12.84 12.66
N GLU A 160 -8.72 12.84 13.90
CA GLU A 160 -7.36 12.38 14.21
C GLU A 160 -7.23 10.89 13.99
N ARG A 161 -8.17 10.13 14.58
CA ARG A 161 -8.23 8.67 14.48
C ARG A 161 -8.34 8.23 13.02
N MET A 162 -9.08 8.99 12.22
CA MET A 162 -9.22 8.72 10.79
C MET A 162 -7.94 9.01 10.01
N ALA A 163 -7.31 10.16 10.26
CA ALA A 163 -6.05 10.51 9.61
C ALA A 163 -4.95 9.49 9.93
N GLU A 164 -4.87 9.05 11.18
CA GLU A 164 -3.99 7.97 11.63
C GLU A 164 -4.34 6.64 10.92
N GLY A 165 -5.62 6.26 10.86
CA GLY A 165 -6.06 5.04 10.19
C GLY A 165 -5.63 4.94 8.73
N PHE A 166 -5.75 6.03 7.96
CA PHE A 166 -5.27 6.05 6.57
C PHE A 166 -3.75 5.96 6.45
N ARG A 167 -2.99 6.62 7.34
CA ARG A 167 -1.53 6.52 7.36
C ARG A 167 -1.06 5.11 7.71
N THR A 168 -1.61 4.52 8.76
CA THR A 168 -1.30 3.13 9.14
C THR A 168 -1.63 2.17 8.01
N LEU A 169 -2.77 2.35 7.32
CA LEU A 169 -3.10 1.53 6.15
C LEU A 169 -2.11 1.68 5.00
N LYS A 170 -1.67 2.90 4.69
CA LYS A 170 -0.62 3.13 3.71
C LYS A 170 0.66 2.39 4.10
N ASP A 171 1.12 2.58 5.34
CA ASP A 171 2.40 2.04 5.81
C ASP A 171 2.38 0.50 5.83
N ASP A 172 1.25 -0.11 6.22
CA ASP A 172 1.06 -1.56 6.16
C ASP A 172 1.09 -2.10 4.72
N ILE A 173 0.48 -1.38 3.76
CA ILE A 173 0.50 -1.74 2.34
C ILE A 173 1.91 -1.61 1.76
N GLU A 174 2.67 -0.58 2.15
CA GLU A 174 4.07 -0.43 1.74
C GLU A 174 4.94 -1.57 2.29
N ASP A 175 4.77 -1.94 3.56
CA ASP A 175 5.45 -3.09 4.16
C ASP A 175 5.08 -4.40 3.47
N PHE A 176 3.81 -4.59 3.10
CA PHE A 176 3.35 -5.74 2.33
C PHE A 176 4.12 -5.89 1.01
N VAL A 177 4.33 -4.79 0.25
CA VAL A 177 5.09 -4.84 -1.00
C VAL A 177 6.53 -5.27 -0.75
N VAL A 178 7.16 -4.72 0.29
CA VAL A 178 8.54 -5.07 0.67
C VAL A 178 8.64 -6.55 1.04
N ARG A 179 7.71 -7.06 1.86
CA ARG A 179 7.67 -8.48 2.25
C ARG A 179 7.40 -9.41 1.08
N PHE A 180 6.51 -9.04 0.16
CA PHE A 180 6.24 -9.84 -1.04
C PHE A 180 7.49 -9.92 -1.94
N ASP A 181 8.16 -8.79 -2.20
CA ASP A 181 9.39 -8.75 -2.97
C ASP A 181 10.51 -9.57 -2.30
N ALA A 182 10.68 -9.44 -0.98
CA ALA A 182 11.65 -10.22 -0.23
C ALA A 182 11.37 -11.73 -0.30
N TRP A 183 10.10 -12.13 -0.19
CA TRP A 183 9.70 -13.53 -0.35
C TRP A 183 10.07 -14.06 -1.75
N VAL A 184 9.72 -13.33 -2.82
CA VAL A 184 10.08 -13.71 -4.20
C VAL A 184 11.59 -13.89 -4.36
N GLN A 185 12.40 -12.98 -3.81
CA GLN A 185 13.86 -13.06 -3.90
C GLN A 185 14.43 -14.26 -3.15
N THR A 186 13.96 -14.51 -1.93
CA THR A 186 14.39 -15.67 -1.14
C THR A 186 14.03 -16.97 -1.84
N THR A 187 12.78 -17.15 -2.28
CA THR A 187 12.35 -18.37 -2.98
C THR A 187 13.10 -18.56 -4.30
N SER A 188 13.37 -17.49 -5.05
CA SER A 188 14.18 -17.56 -6.28
C SER A 188 15.60 -18.08 -6.00
N THR A 189 16.22 -17.58 -4.92
CA THR A 189 17.56 -18.00 -4.49
C THR A 189 17.59 -19.47 -4.07
N GLU A 190 16.60 -19.90 -3.28
CA GLU A 190 16.46 -21.30 -2.85
C GLU A 190 16.28 -22.25 -4.03
N LEU A 191 15.38 -21.93 -4.97
CA LEU A 191 15.17 -22.74 -6.18
C LEU A 191 16.42 -22.81 -7.04
N LYS A 192 17.19 -21.71 -7.16
CA LYS A 192 18.45 -21.71 -7.90
C LYS A 192 19.49 -22.60 -7.24
N GLN A 193 19.62 -22.55 -5.92
CA GLN A 193 20.53 -23.43 -5.18
C GLN A 193 20.13 -24.91 -5.33
N GLN A 194 18.85 -25.24 -5.17
CA GLN A 194 18.34 -26.60 -5.35
C GLN A 194 18.64 -27.13 -6.77
N ALA A 195 18.44 -26.31 -7.80
CA ALA A 195 18.78 -26.69 -9.17
C ALA A 195 20.27 -26.99 -9.35
N GLN A 196 21.16 -26.17 -8.78
CA GLN A 196 22.61 -26.38 -8.82
C GLN A 196 23.03 -27.66 -8.10
N GLU A 197 22.46 -27.93 -6.92
CA GLU A 197 22.72 -29.15 -6.16
C GLU A 197 22.27 -30.40 -6.94
N LEU A 198 21.07 -30.37 -7.52
CA LEU A 198 20.55 -31.46 -8.35
C LEU A 198 21.41 -31.68 -9.60
N GLN A 199 21.89 -30.62 -10.25
CA GLN A 199 22.81 -30.73 -11.39
C GLN A 199 24.11 -31.43 -10.99
N LYS A 200 24.69 -31.08 -9.84
CA LYS A 200 25.89 -31.74 -9.31
C LYS A 200 25.66 -33.22 -9.03
N VAL A 201 24.53 -33.57 -8.41
CA VAL A 201 24.16 -34.98 -8.14
C VAL A 201 23.96 -35.76 -9.44
N ILE A 202 23.29 -35.17 -10.43
CA ILE A 202 23.08 -35.77 -11.76
C ILE A 202 24.42 -36.04 -12.45
N GLU A 203 25.37 -35.11 -12.37
CA GLU A 203 26.68 -35.27 -13.00
C GLU A 203 27.51 -36.34 -12.31
N ASN A 204 27.51 -36.37 -10.98
CA ASN A 204 28.17 -37.44 -10.22
C ASN A 204 27.58 -38.82 -10.58
N LEU A 205 26.25 -38.95 -10.63
CA LEU A 205 25.59 -40.21 -11.01
C LEU A 205 25.96 -40.66 -12.44
N ARG A 206 26.14 -39.71 -13.38
CA ARG A 206 26.60 -40.04 -14.74
C ARG A 206 28.00 -40.62 -14.73
N VAL A 207 28.93 -40.01 -13.98
CA VAL A 207 30.30 -40.52 -13.84
C VAL A 207 30.30 -41.92 -13.24
N GLU A 208 29.53 -42.14 -12.16
CA GLU A 208 29.44 -43.47 -11.53
C GLU A 208 28.83 -44.54 -12.45
N ILE A 209 27.83 -44.17 -13.27
CA ILE A 209 27.26 -45.09 -14.27
C ILE A 209 28.31 -45.44 -15.34
N GLN A 210 29.10 -44.47 -15.79
CA GLN A 210 30.20 -44.72 -16.75
C GLN A 210 31.26 -45.64 -16.16
N GLU A 211 31.64 -45.47 -14.89
CA GLU A 211 32.55 -46.37 -14.20
C GLU A 211 31.99 -47.80 -14.09
N LEU A 212 30.69 -47.94 -13.81
CA LEU A 212 30.02 -49.24 -13.80
C LEU A 212 29.95 -49.88 -15.19
N ASP A 213 29.71 -49.10 -16.25
CA ASP A 213 29.74 -49.57 -17.64
C ASP A 213 31.12 -50.14 -18.00
N ILE A 214 32.21 -49.48 -17.58
CA ILE A 214 33.58 -49.98 -17.74
C ILE A 214 33.77 -51.31 -17.00
N ARG A 215 33.37 -51.39 -15.72
CA ARG A 215 33.50 -52.62 -14.92
C ARG A 215 32.70 -53.78 -15.48
N ILE A 216 31.50 -53.53 -15.99
CA ILE A 216 30.65 -54.54 -16.64
C ILE A 216 31.33 -55.06 -17.90
N MET A 217 31.91 -54.18 -18.72
CA MET A 217 32.66 -54.56 -19.92
C MET A 217 33.88 -55.43 -19.58
N GLU A 218 34.68 -55.03 -18.58
CA GLU A 218 35.85 -55.78 -18.12
C GLU A 218 35.46 -57.16 -17.57
N ALA A 219 34.43 -57.24 -16.72
CA ALA A 219 33.94 -58.50 -16.16
C ALA A 219 33.37 -59.44 -17.24
N THR A 220 32.68 -58.88 -18.23
CA THR A 220 32.16 -59.64 -19.38
C THR A 220 33.30 -60.21 -20.23
N ALA A 221 34.33 -59.41 -20.51
CA ALA A 221 35.51 -59.87 -21.24
C ALA A 221 36.25 -60.99 -20.49
N ALA A 222 36.40 -60.87 -19.16
CA ALA A 222 37.01 -61.91 -18.31
C ALA A 222 36.19 -63.22 -18.29
N LEU A 223 34.86 -63.12 -18.23
CA LEU A 223 33.97 -64.28 -18.30
C LEU A 223 34.10 -65.00 -19.66
N LEU A 224 34.14 -64.27 -20.77
CA LEU A 224 34.31 -64.85 -22.11
C LEU A 224 35.71 -65.45 -22.32
N GLY A 225 36.75 -64.78 -21.83
CA GLY A 225 38.13 -65.27 -21.90
C GLY A 225 38.36 -66.55 -21.07
N SER A 226 37.72 -66.66 -19.91
CA SER A 226 37.78 -67.88 -19.08
C SER A 226 36.95 -69.03 -19.67
N ALA A 227 35.84 -68.75 -20.36
CA ALA A 227 35.06 -69.76 -21.07
C ALA A 227 35.81 -70.38 -22.27
N ALA A 228 36.72 -69.64 -22.90
CA ALA A 228 37.60 -70.18 -23.95
C ALA A 228 38.73 -71.10 -23.41
N ALA A 229 38.97 -71.11 -22.09
CA ALA A 229 40.03 -71.87 -21.42
C ALA A 229 39.52 -73.13 -20.67
N ILE A 230 38.27 -73.54 -20.91
CA ILE A 230 37.55 -74.62 -20.20
C ILE A 230 38.24 -76.00 -20.27
N GLU A 231 39.22 -76.22 -21.16
CA GLU A 231 40.02 -77.46 -21.16
C GLU A 231 40.97 -77.62 -19.95
N THR A 232 41.09 -76.60 -19.08
CA THR A 232 41.92 -76.68 -17.86
C THR A 232 41.09 -76.41 -16.59
N PHE A 233 41.36 -77.15 -15.51
CA PHE A 233 40.65 -77.09 -14.21
C PHE A 233 40.64 -75.69 -13.56
N VAL A 234 41.47 -74.76 -14.04
CA VAL A 234 41.52 -73.34 -13.63
C VAL A 234 40.33 -72.53 -14.17
N GLY A 235 39.69 -72.95 -15.28
CA GLY A 235 38.57 -72.24 -15.91
C GLY A 235 37.27 -72.22 -15.09
N LEU A 236 37.01 -73.25 -14.26
CA LEU A 236 35.74 -73.41 -13.52
C LEU A 236 35.61 -72.46 -12.31
N VAL A 237 36.74 -72.11 -11.67
CA VAL A 237 36.79 -71.13 -10.57
C VAL A 237 36.66 -69.68 -11.09
N GLY A 238 37.19 -69.40 -12.29
CA GLY A 238 37.09 -68.09 -12.93
C GLY A 238 35.66 -67.68 -13.31
N VAL A 239 34.82 -68.63 -13.72
CA VAL A 239 33.43 -68.39 -14.14
C VAL A 239 32.51 -68.03 -12.96
N ILE A 240 32.70 -68.62 -11.78
CA ILE A 240 31.85 -68.37 -10.60
C ILE A 240 32.10 -66.97 -10.00
N VAL A 241 33.38 -66.56 -9.91
CA VAL A 241 33.76 -65.26 -9.34
C VAL A 241 33.36 -64.11 -10.30
N SER A 242 33.63 -64.25 -11.60
CA SER A 242 33.30 -63.21 -12.60
C SER A 242 31.79 -63.03 -12.79
N GLY A 243 30.99 -64.10 -12.72
CA GLY A 243 29.53 -64.01 -12.78
C GLY A 243 28.89 -63.22 -11.63
N THR A 244 29.41 -63.38 -10.40
CA THR A 244 28.89 -62.67 -9.22
C THR A 244 29.21 -61.17 -9.28
N ILE A 245 30.43 -60.81 -9.69
CA ILE A 245 30.85 -59.41 -9.86
C ILE A 245 30.02 -58.72 -10.95
N LEU A 246 29.78 -59.41 -12.07
CA LEU A 246 28.95 -58.90 -13.16
C LEU A 246 27.50 -58.65 -12.72
N ALA A 247 26.88 -59.60 -12.01
CA ALA A 247 25.52 -59.44 -11.50
C ALA A 247 25.38 -58.26 -10.52
N LEU A 248 26.36 -58.09 -9.61
CA LEU A 248 26.37 -56.97 -8.68
C LEU A 248 26.53 -55.63 -9.40
N ALA A 249 27.44 -55.54 -10.37
CA ALA A 249 27.67 -54.32 -11.15
C ALA A 249 26.42 -53.94 -11.98
N LEU A 250 25.74 -54.93 -12.60
CA LEU A 250 24.48 -54.71 -13.30
C LEU A 250 23.37 -54.19 -12.37
N ALA A 251 23.22 -54.78 -11.18
CA ALA A 251 22.24 -54.33 -10.20
C ALA A 251 22.50 -52.88 -9.75
N GLN A 252 23.75 -52.54 -9.44
CA GLN A 252 24.15 -51.16 -9.08
C GLN A 252 23.89 -50.17 -10.21
N ARG A 253 24.14 -50.57 -11.47
CA ARG A 253 23.89 -49.73 -12.63
C ARG A 253 22.40 -49.42 -12.80
N VAL A 254 21.54 -50.43 -12.64
CA VAL A 254 20.08 -50.25 -12.73
C VAL A 254 19.59 -49.29 -11.65
N ASP A 255 20.02 -49.48 -10.40
CA ASP A 255 19.68 -48.62 -9.28
C ASP A 255 20.11 -47.15 -9.51
N LYS A 256 21.36 -46.92 -9.91
CA LYS A 256 21.86 -45.58 -10.24
C LYS A 256 21.13 -44.96 -11.44
N THR A 257 20.73 -45.76 -12.43
CA THR A 257 19.95 -45.28 -13.58
C THR A 257 18.55 -44.81 -13.17
N ILE A 258 17.88 -45.56 -12.28
CA ILE A 258 16.59 -45.16 -11.69
C ILE A 258 16.76 -43.87 -10.90
N THR A 259 17.79 -43.80 -10.05
CA THR A 259 18.10 -42.60 -9.25
C THR A 259 18.37 -41.39 -10.14
N LEU A 260 19.16 -41.55 -11.21
CA LEU A 260 19.43 -40.50 -12.20
C LEU A 260 18.14 -40.01 -12.87
N SER A 261 17.24 -40.92 -13.25
CA SER A 261 15.94 -40.57 -13.83
C SER A 261 15.10 -39.75 -12.86
N ASN A 262 15.02 -40.16 -11.59
CA ASN A 262 14.29 -39.44 -10.55
C ASN A 262 14.89 -38.05 -10.31
N LYS A 263 16.22 -37.93 -10.21
CA LYS A 263 16.88 -36.63 -10.02
C LYS A 263 16.71 -35.69 -11.20
N ARG A 264 16.66 -36.20 -12.43
CA ARG A 264 16.29 -35.39 -13.61
C ARG A 264 14.85 -34.88 -13.56
N LYS A 265 13.91 -35.69 -13.05
CA LYS A 265 12.52 -35.24 -12.85
C LYS A 265 12.43 -34.17 -11.77
N GLU A 266 13.14 -34.34 -10.65
CA GLU A 266 13.24 -33.31 -9.61
C GLU A 266 13.82 -32.00 -10.16
N LEU A 267 14.89 -32.07 -10.97
CA LEU A 267 15.47 -30.86 -11.59
C LEU A 267 14.49 -30.19 -12.57
N ALA A 268 13.77 -30.98 -13.38
CA ALA A 268 12.75 -30.45 -14.28
C ALA A 268 11.61 -29.75 -13.50
N GLU A 269 11.23 -30.31 -12.36
CA GLU A 269 10.23 -29.71 -11.47
C GLU A 269 10.74 -28.39 -10.87
N VAL A 270 11.96 -28.34 -10.35
CA VAL A 270 12.55 -27.10 -9.82
C VAL A 270 12.62 -26.02 -10.91
N ASN A 271 13.00 -26.38 -12.14
CA ASN A 271 13.02 -25.44 -13.26
C ASN A 271 11.62 -24.91 -13.59
N ARG A 272 10.59 -25.76 -13.55
CA ARG A 272 9.19 -25.35 -13.71
C ARG A 272 8.75 -24.38 -12.61
N GLN A 273 9.20 -24.61 -11.37
CA GLN A 273 8.93 -23.71 -10.26
C GLN A 273 9.63 -22.36 -10.44
N GLN A 274 10.87 -22.32 -10.96
CA GLN A 274 11.53 -21.05 -11.28
C GLN A 274 10.77 -20.24 -12.32
N GLU A 275 10.28 -20.88 -13.39
CA GLU A 275 9.44 -20.24 -14.40
C GLU A 275 8.13 -19.73 -13.81
N ALA A 276 7.45 -20.54 -12.99
CA ALA A 276 6.23 -20.14 -12.30
C ALA A 276 6.47 -18.93 -11.36
N LEU A 277 7.58 -18.91 -10.61
CA LEU A 277 7.92 -17.80 -9.74
C LEU A 277 8.24 -16.53 -10.53
N ALA A 278 8.86 -16.65 -11.70
CA ALA A 278 9.07 -15.51 -12.60
C ALA A 278 7.74 -14.92 -13.07
N HIS A 279 6.75 -15.75 -13.40
CA HIS A 279 5.40 -15.29 -13.74
C HIS A 279 4.71 -14.60 -12.56
N VAL A 280 4.80 -15.16 -11.34
CA VAL A 280 4.30 -14.53 -10.12
C VAL A 280 4.93 -13.15 -9.93
N LYS A 281 6.25 -13.05 -10.07
CA LYS A 281 6.96 -11.77 -9.95
C LYS A 281 6.47 -10.76 -10.99
N THR A 282 6.41 -11.15 -12.26
CA THR A 282 5.96 -10.25 -13.34
C THR A 282 4.52 -9.80 -13.14
N ALA A 283 3.63 -10.70 -12.74
CA ALA A 283 2.24 -10.36 -12.44
C ALA A 283 2.16 -9.38 -11.27
N PHE A 284 2.88 -9.63 -10.16
CA PHE A 284 2.91 -8.73 -9.01
C PHE A 284 3.51 -7.36 -9.35
N ASP A 285 4.61 -7.31 -10.10
CA ASP A 285 5.20 -6.05 -10.56
C ASP A 285 4.21 -5.23 -11.40
N GLY A 286 3.33 -5.91 -12.17
CA GLY A 286 2.24 -5.28 -12.92
C GLY A 286 1.17 -4.64 -12.04
N LEU A 287 1.03 -5.05 -10.77
CA LEU A 287 0.09 -4.49 -9.79
C LEU A 287 0.67 -3.30 -9.02
N LYS A 288 2.00 -3.12 -9.01
CA LYS A 288 2.67 -2.05 -8.25
C LYS A 288 2.17 -0.63 -8.59
N PRO A 289 1.83 -0.28 -9.85
CA PRO A 289 1.24 1.04 -10.15
C PRO A 289 -0.08 1.29 -9.42
N ASP A 290 -0.97 0.29 -9.37
CA ASP A 290 -2.24 0.38 -8.63
C ASP A 290 -2.00 0.48 -7.12
N ILE A 291 -1.05 -0.30 -6.58
CA ILE A 291 -0.67 -0.21 -5.16
C ILE A 291 -0.11 1.17 -4.83
N ALA A 292 0.76 1.73 -5.67
CA ALA A 292 1.31 3.06 -5.49
C ALA A 292 0.23 4.14 -5.53
N LEU A 293 -0.77 4.00 -6.41
CA LEU A 293 -1.93 4.90 -6.44
C LEU A 293 -2.71 4.85 -5.12
N ILE A 294 -2.98 3.66 -4.61
CA ILE A 294 -3.64 3.48 -3.30
C ILE A 294 -2.85 4.21 -2.21
N CYS A 295 -1.55 3.95 -2.08
CA CYS A 295 -0.71 4.60 -1.07
C CYS A 295 -0.68 6.13 -1.20
N GLN A 296 -0.58 6.65 -2.43
CA GLN A 296 -0.62 8.08 -2.71
C GLN A 296 -1.94 8.70 -2.22
N LYS A 297 -3.07 8.10 -2.59
CA LYS A 297 -4.39 8.62 -2.22
C LYS A 297 -4.63 8.52 -0.72
N LEU A 298 -4.22 7.42 -0.07
CA LEU A 298 -4.29 7.27 1.39
C LEU A 298 -3.52 8.37 2.13
N SER A 299 -2.33 8.76 1.63
CA SER A 299 -1.58 9.91 2.17
C SER A 299 -2.40 11.19 2.09
N LEU A 300 -2.98 11.46 0.92
CA LEU A 300 -3.80 12.67 0.70
C LEU A 300 -5.03 12.69 1.60
N PHE A 301 -5.70 11.54 1.80
CA PHE A 301 -6.79 11.44 2.77
C PHE A 301 -6.30 11.79 4.18
N GLY A 302 -5.19 11.19 4.63
CA GLY A 302 -4.63 11.49 5.95
C GLY A 302 -4.24 12.97 6.13
N GLU A 303 -3.69 13.60 5.10
CA GLU A 303 -3.33 15.02 5.10
C GLU A 303 -4.55 15.94 5.18
N ILE A 304 -5.61 15.65 4.39
CA ILE A 304 -6.87 16.40 4.43
C ILE A 304 -7.45 16.37 5.85
N TRP A 305 -7.55 15.20 6.45
CA TRP A 305 -8.17 15.05 7.77
C TRP A 305 -7.35 15.69 8.90
N SER A 306 -6.02 15.59 8.84
CA SER A 306 -5.17 16.34 9.77
C SER A 306 -5.24 17.85 9.56
N SER A 307 -5.42 18.33 8.32
CA SER A 307 -5.61 19.76 8.04
C SER A 307 -6.93 20.28 8.60
N VAL A 308 -8.05 19.55 8.38
CA VAL A 308 -9.37 19.87 8.94
C VAL A 308 -9.29 19.95 10.47
N GLN A 309 -8.62 18.99 11.10
CA GLN A 309 -8.43 18.99 12.54
C GLN A 309 -7.58 20.18 13.02
N ALA A 310 -6.44 20.45 12.37
CA ALA A 310 -5.56 21.54 12.74
C ALA A 310 -6.26 22.90 12.61
N GLN A 311 -7.06 23.09 11.55
CA GLN A 311 -7.86 24.30 11.36
C GLN A 311 -8.93 24.42 12.44
N THR A 312 -9.62 23.32 12.78
CA THR A 312 -10.63 23.30 13.85
C THR A 312 -10.01 23.67 15.20
N ARG A 313 -8.83 23.11 15.53
CA ARG A 313 -8.08 23.43 16.77
C ARG A 313 -7.58 24.87 16.80
N ALA A 314 -6.92 25.33 15.73
CA ALA A 314 -6.44 26.71 15.63
C ALA A 314 -7.59 27.69 15.81
N PHE A 315 -8.73 27.37 15.20
CA PHE A 315 -9.94 28.17 15.35
C PHE A 315 -10.47 28.18 16.80
N GLN A 316 -10.52 27.01 17.47
CA GLN A 316 -10.87 26.91 18.90
C GLN A 316 -9.91 27.69 19.80
N GLU A 317 -8.61 27.68 19.50
CA GLU A 317 -7.60 28.44 20.24
C GLU A 317 -7.77 29.95 20.07
N THR A 318 -8.05 30.43 18.85
CA THR A 318 -8.36 31.84 18.60
C THR A 318 -9.58 32.31 19.41
N LEU A 319 -10.59 31.45 19.58
CA LEU A 319 -11.76 31.77 20.41
C LEU A 319 -11.44 31.88 21.91
N LYS A 320 -10.46 31.12 22.42
CA LYS A 320 -10.02 31.19 23.82
C LYS A 320 -9.31 32.50 24.17
N GLY A 321 -8.91 33.30 23.17
CA GLY A 321 -8.19 34.58 23.35
C GLY A 321 -9.01 35.77 23.87
N GLY A 322 -10.33 35.68 23.99
CA GLY A 322 -11.17 36.73 24.60
C GLY A 322 -11.30 38.06 23.83
N MET A 323 -11.63 39.17 24.51
CA MET A 323 -12.04 40.48 23.94
C MET A 323 -10.99 41.31 23.19
N GLU A 324 -9.70 41.02 23.36
CA GLU A 324 -8.68 41.64 22.49
C GLU A 324 -8.87 41.20 21.03
N ALA A 325 -9.59 40.09 20.79
CA ALA A 325 -9.99 39.65 19.47
C ALA A 325 -11.25 40.40 18.97
N ILE A 326 -12.31 40.57 19.76
CA ILE A 326 -13.61 41.09 19.29
C ILE A 326 -13.56 42.56 18.78
N SER A 327 -12.69 43.39 19.37
CA SER A 327 -12.44 44.77 18.90
C SER A 327 -11.34 44.87 17.83
N ASN A 328 -10.60 43.78 17.62
CA ASN A 328 -9.52 43.71 16.66
C ASN A 328 -10.08 43.41 15.27
N LEU A 329 -9.81 44.33 14.34
CA LEU A 329 -10.19 44.21 12.94
C LEU A 329 -9.71 42.87 12.34
N ARG A 330 -8.58 42.35 12.82
CA ARG A 330 -8.04 41.05 12.45
C ARG A 330 -8.99 39.90 12.78
N PHE A 331 -9.50 39.81 14.00
CA PHE A 331 -10.42 38.75 14.37
C PHE A 331 -11.73 38.82 13.58
N LYS A 332 -12.22 40.02 13.28
CA LYS A 332 -13.39 40.21 12.40
C LYS A 332 -13.12 39.68 10.99
N LYS A 333 -11.92 39.93 10.45
CA LYS A 333 -11.48 39.36 9.17
C LYS A 333 -11.26 37.85 9.25
N GLU A 334 -10.72 37.33 10.34
CA GLU A 334 -10.55 35.89 10.57
C GLU A 334 -11.91 35.18 10.68
N ILE A 335 -12.90 35.80 11.34
CA ILE A 335 -14.30 35.34 11.34
C ILE A 335 -14.90 35.39 9.94
N GLU A 336 -14.72 36.48 9.20
CA GLU A 336 -15.23 36.59 7.83
C GLU A 336 -14.61 35.53 6.91
N LEU A 337 -13.29 35.32 7.02
CA LEU A 337 -12.59 34.25 6.32
C LEU A 337 -13.14 32.88 6.70
N ALA A 338 -13.33 32.61 8.00
CA ALA A 338 -13.92 31.38 8.48
C ALA A 338 -15.33 31.16 7.91
N GLN A 339 -16.19 32.19 7.86
CA GLN A 339 -17.51 32.08 7.21
C GLN A 339 -17.41 31.72 5.73
N LYS A 340 -16.52 32.41 5.01
CA LYS A 340 -16.33 32.18 3.57
C LYS A 340 -15.73 30.81 3.27
N LEU A 341 -15.01 30.21 4.20
CA LEU A 341 -14.50 28.84 4.10
C LEU A 341 -15.54 27.79 4.53
N CYS A 342 -16.33 28.05 5.57
CA CYS A 342 -17.30 27.10 6.13
C CYS A 342 -18.32 26.62 5.09
N THR A 343 -18.84 27.53 4.27
CA THR A 343 -19.88 27.19 3.27
C THR A 343 -19.35 26.26 2.16
N PRO A 344 -18.31 26.60 1.39
CA PRO A 344 -17.78 25.71 0.35
C PRO A 344 -17.21 24.41 0.92
N LEU A 345 -16.59 24.44 2.11
CA LEU A 345 -16.11 23.23 2.79
C LEU A 345 -17.27 22.32 3.20
N ARG A 346 -18.33 22.87 3.82
CA ARG A 346 -19.55 22.13 4.16
C ARG A 346 -20.18 21.52 2.90
N ASN A 347 -20.41 22.32 1.86
CA ASN A 347 -21.03 21.85 0.62
C ASN A 347 -20.17 20.75 -0.04
N GLY A 348 -18.84 20.88 0.02
CA GLY A 348 -17.89 19.86 -0.43
C GLY A 348 -18.01 18.56 0.38
N LEU A 349 -18.05 18.65 1.71
CA LEU A 349 -18.18 17.49 2.61
C LEU A 349 -19.55 16.80 2.47
N GLU A 350 -20.64 17.55 2.32
CA GLU A 350 -21.98 17.03 2.06
C GLU A 350 -22.03 16.30 0.71
N LYS A 351 -21.44 16.90 -0.34
CA LYS A 351 -21.35 16.26 -1.66
C LYS A 351 -20.47 15.01 -1.60
N TYR A 352 -19.33 15.07 -0.93
CA TYR A 352 -18.46 13.91 -0.68
C TYR A 352 -19.25 12.80 0.02
N ALA A 353 -19.95 13.11 1.10
CA ALA A 353 -20.72 12.14 1.86
C ALA A 353 -21.83 11.50 1.02
N THR A 354 -22.56 12.32 0.25
CA THR A 354 -23.62 11.88 -0.67
C THR A 354 -23.07 10.99 -1.78
N LEU A 355 -21.92 11.33 -2.36
CA LEU A 355 -21.29 10.52 -3.41
C LEU A 355 -20.86 9.15 -2.87
N LEU A 356 -20.36 9.08 -1.65
CA LEU A 356 -20.01 7.82 -0.99
C LEU A 356 -21.23 6.99 -0.58
N GLU A 357 -22.31 7.61 -0.10
CA GLU A 357 -23.54 6.90 0.26
C GLU A 357 -24.19 6.21 -0.95
N ASN A 358 -24.05 6.78 -2.15
CA ASN A 358 -24.60 6.22 -3.38
C ASN A 358 -23.72 5.13 -4.02
N ARG A 359 -22.56 4.81 -3.44
CA ARG A 359 -21.76 3.65 -3.86
C ARG A 359 -22.39 2.37 -3.32
N LYS A 360 -22.98 1.59 -4.21
CA LYS A 360 -23.47 0.23 -3.92
C LYS A 360 -22.50 -0.81 -4.43
#